data_AF-A0A9P4KGN2-F1
#
_entry.id   AF-A0A9P4KGN2-F1
#
_cell.length_a   1.000
_cell.length_b   1.000
_cell.length_c   1.000
_cell.angle_alpha   90.00
_cell.angle_beta   90.00
_cell.angle_gamma   90.00
#
_symmetry.space_group_name_H-M   'P 1'
#
loop_
_entity.id
_entity.type
_entity.pdbx_description
1 polymer ?
#
loop_
_entity_poly.entity_id
_entity_poly.type
_entity_poly.pdbx_seq_one_letter_code
_entity_poly.pdbx_strand_id
1 'polypeptide(L)'
;MGDAAEPRAGCPHTWSSVAKIDLGGDPEDRACPVCLTEFFRKHEDGGYETPVKLLCGHIIGKKCLSEWRRQSLTCPNCRDQRGFRPDECEQCEELVLEAAERKYQVIDIRPRDVLEDILVRLRSLADGEEYFALPESAMWTLRDYWSKTLRARRFQYLTAIELAETLDPFLIEAERTNAQDTLGREASKLTPEGYFSPRNINWGDYPAGEEPWIAAFLRDWAAEYVGANGQERLGHVWGEYTTAISPENGYWNQLYRPKRIIGHHLHGNTLRYLVKWVGDRWGSEWVDWRDLREMTEMLDAYNARFGIVLRL
;
A
#
# COMPACT_ATOMS: atom_id res chain seq x y z
N MET A 1 28.85 -22.61 -17.88
CA MET A 1 27.56 -23.20 -17.47
C MET A 1 27.71 -23.47 -15.98
N GLY A 2 27.28 -22.52 -15.16
CA GLY A 2 27.23 -22.72 -13.70
C GLY A 2 25.98 -23.54 -13.39
N ASP A 3 26.12 -24.58 -12.61
CA ASP A 3 24.99 -25.35 -12.09
C ASP A 3 24.13 -24.42 -11.23
N ALA A 4 22.87 -24.21 -11.64
CA ALA A 4 21.91 -23.43 -10.87
C ALA A 4 21.78 -24.04 -9.48
N ALA A 5 22.09 -23.28 -8.43
CA ALA A 5 22.02 -23.77 -7.06
C ALA A 5 20.58 -24.22 -6.75
N GLU A 6 20.38 -25.48 -6.36
CA GLU A 6 19.07 -25.98 -5.97
C GLU A 6 18.50 -25.13 -4.82
N PRO A 7 17.23 -24.69 -4.91
CA PRO A 7 16.67 -23.79 -3.92
C PRO A 7 16.57 -24.51 -2.56
N ARG A 8 17.16 -23.90 -1.54
CA ARG A 8 17.27 -24.47 -0.19
C ARG A 8 15.88 -24.68 0.43
N ALA A 9 15.75 -25.72 1.25
CA ALA A 9 14.55 -25.94 2.06
C ALA A 9 14.31 -24.73 2.97
N GLY A 10 13.08 -24.22 2.99
CA GLY A 10 12.78 -23.00 3.76
C GLY A 10 13.08 -21.70 3.02
N CYS A 11 13.26 -21.75 1.70
CA CYS A 11 13.30 -20.58 0.83
C CYS A 11 11.88 -20.24 0.32
N PRO A 12 11.51 -18.96 0.14
CA PRO A 12 10.23 -18.55 -0.44
C PRO A 12 9.94 -19.10 -1.83
N HIS A 13 10.97 -19.58 -2.54
CA HIS A 13 10.87 -20.23 -3.86
C HIS A 13 10.59 -21.73 -3.78
N THR A 14 10.74 -22.34 -2.59
CA THR A 14 10.33 -23.72 -2.32
C THR A 14 9.00 -23.71 -1.58
N TRP A 15 7.95 -24.12 -2.28
CA TRP A 15 6.64 -24.33 -1.67
C TRP A 15 6.20 -25.78 -1.83
N SER A 16 5.57 -26.30 -0.79
CA SER A 16 5.00 -27.64 -0.82
C SER A 16 3.58 -27.57 -1.35
N SER A 17 3.28 -28.38 -2.35
CA SER A 17 1.88 -28.60 -2.76
C SER A 17 1.14 -29.21 -1.57
N VAL A 18 -0.04 -28.68 -1.28
CA VAL A 18 -0.90 -29.21 -0.22
C VAL A 18 -1.81 -30.26 -0.83
N ALA A 19 -1.93 -31.44 -0.23
CA ALA A 19 -2.89 -32.43 -0.71
C ALA A 19 -4.32 -32.04 -0.28
N LYS A 20 -5.33 -32.49 -1.02
CA LYS A 20 -6.74 -32.18 -0.70
C LYS A 20 -7.14 -32.59 0.72
N ILE A 21 -6.54 -33.65 1.26
CA ILE A 21 -6.81 -34.15 2.62
C ILE A 21 -6.24 -33.25 3.72
N ASP A 22 -5.25 -32.42 3.38
CA ASP A 22 -4.57 -31.52 4.31
C ASP A 22 -5.16 -30.10 4.31
N LEU A 23 -6.19 -29.85 3.48
CA LEU A 23 -6.96 -28.60 3.53
C LEU A 23 -7.93 -28.63 4.71
N GLY A 24 -8.15 -27.46 5.32
CA GLY A 24 -9.08 -27.30 6.43
C GLY A 24 -10.51 -27.76 6.09
N GLY A 25 -11.28 -28.02 7.15
CA GLY A 25 -12.69 -28.39 7.03
C GLY A 25 -13.59 -27.24 6.59
N ASP A 26 -13.13 -26.00 6.79
CA ASP A 26 -13.87 -24.79 6.48
C ASP A 26 -13.89 -24.51 4.96
N PRO A 27 -15.03 -24.10 4.36
CA PRO A 27 -15.08 -23.61 3.00
C PRO A 27 -14.05 -22.53 2.66
N GLU A 28 -13.73 -21.62 3.60
CA GLU A 28 -12.73 -20.56 3.36
C GLU A 28 -11.30 -21.11 3.20
N ASP A 29 -10.99 -22.21 3.88
CA ASP A 29 -9.70 -22.92 3.75
C ASP A 29 -9.55 -23.65 2.41
N ARG A 30 -10.63 -23.76 1.63
CA ARG A 30 -10.68 -24.47 0.36
C ARG A 30 -10.63 -23.56 -0.85
N ALA A 31 -10.49 -22.26 -0.66
CA ALA A 31 -10.33 -21.30 -1.74
C ALA A 31 -9.02 -20.52 -1.64
N CYS A 32 -8.49 -20.11 -2.79
CA CYS A 32 -7.36 -19.20 -2.84
C CYS A 32 -7.79 -17.84 -2.29
N PRO A 33 -7.14 -17.28 -1.25
CA PRO A 33 -7.54 -15.99 -0.67
C PRO A 33 -7.27 -14.80 -1.61
N VAL A 34 -6.55 -15.01 -2.72
CA VAL A 34 -6.22 -13.95 -3.69
C VAL A 34 -7.27 -13.86 -4.79
N CYS A 35 -7.65 -14.99 -5.41
CA CYS A 35 -8.61 -15.02 -6.52
C CYS A 35 -9.97 -15.60 -6.14
N LEU A 36 -10.16 -15.98 -4.87
CA LEU A 36 -11.38 -16.57 -4.29
C LEU A 36 -11.86 -17.86 -4.97
N THR A 37 -10.98 -18.47 -5.76
CA THR A 37 -11.25 -19.71 -6.48
C THR A 37 -11.04 -20.92 -5.58
N GLU A 38 -11.96 -21.88 -5.64
CA GLU A 38 -11.81 -23.18 -4.97
C GLU A 38 -10.62 -24.00 -5.51
N PHE A 39 -9.80 -24.51 -4.60
CA PHE A 39 -8.70 -25.40 -4.91
C PHE A 39 -9.18 -26.73 -5.51
N PHE A 40 -8.41 -27.28 -6.44
CA PHE A 40 -8.71 -28.54 -7.14
C PHE A 40 -10.04 -28.57 -7.92
N ARG A 41 -10.76 -27.46 -8.01
CA ARG A 41 -11.94 -27.36 -8.86
C ARG A 41 -11.50 -26.95 -10.26
N LYS A 42 -11.98 -27.68 -11.26
CA LYS A 42 -11.70 -27.38 -12.65
C LYS A 42 -12.52 -26.15 -13.07
N HIS A 43 -11.85 -25.17 -13.63
CA HIS A 43 -12.44 -23.97 -14.19
C HIS A 43 -13.03 -24.21 -15.59
N GLU A 44 -13.83 -23.26 -16.06
CA GLU A 44 -14.39 -23.25 -17.42
C GLU A 44 -13.30 -23.22 -18.51
N ASP A 45 -12.13 -22.65 -18.21
CA ASP A 45 -10.94 -22.64 -19.09
C ASP A 45 -10.16 -23.96 -19.10
N GLY A 46 -10.58 -24.95 -18.30
CA GLY A 46 -9.96 -26.25 -18.17
C GLY A 46 -8.80 -26.34 -17.18
N GLY A 47 -8.39 -25.23 -16.55
CA GLY A 47 -7.38 -25.19 -15.49
C GLY A 47 -7.94 -25.54 -14.10
N TYR A 48 -7.09 -25.61 -13.08
CA TYR A 48 -7.48 -25.70 -11.67
C TYR A 48 -6.45 -24.99 -10.79
N GLU A 49 -6.88 -24.40 -9.68
CA GLU A 49 -5.97 -23.77 -8.73
C GLU A 49 -5.31 -24.83 -7.83
N THR A 50 -3.98 -24.84 -7.79
CA THR A 50 -3.20 -25.79 -6.98
C THR A 50 -2.79 -25.12 -5.67
N PRO A 51 -3.24 -25.60 -4.50
CA PRO A 51 -2.86 -25.00 -3.22
C PRO A 51 -1.40 -25.30 -2.89
N VAL A 52 -0.67 -24.25 -2.49
CA VAL A 52 0.71 -24.32 -2.05
C VAL A 52 0.86 -23.65 -0.70
N LYS A 53 1.61 -24.28 0.20
CA LYS A 53 1.83 -23.76 1.56
C LYS A 53 3.13 -22.98 1.63
N LEU A 54 3.04 -21.73 2.08
CA LEU A 54 4.17 -20.87 2.38
C LEU A 54 4.72 -21.14 3.78
N LEU A 55 5.94 -20.69 4.05
CA LEU A 55 6.60 -20.88 5.35
C LEU A 55 5.91 -20.16 6.51
N CYS A 56 5.20 -19.08 6.20
CA CYS A 56 4.35 -18.41 7.18
C CYS A 56 3.11 -19.23 7.57
N GLY A 57 2.85 -20.35 6.89
CA GLY A 57 1.74 -21.27 7.14
C GLY A 57 0.55 -21.09 6.20
N HIS A 58 0.44 -19.95 5.50
CA HIS A 58 -0.69 -19.66 4.61
C HIS A 58 -0.67 -20.51 3.34
N ILE A 59 -1.86 -20.92 2.91
CA ILE A 59 -2.10 -21.66 1.69
C ILE A 59 -2.58 -20.69 0.62
N ILE A 60 -1.90 -20.66 -0.52
CA ILE A 60 -2.22 -19.79 -1.65
C ILE A 60 -2.31 -20.64 -2.91
N GLY A 61 -3.10 -20.22 -3.88
CA GLY A 61 -3.06 -20.78 -5.22
C GLY A 61 -1.68 -20.58 -5.89
N LYS A 62 -1.11 -21.64 -6.47
CA LYS A 62 0.18 -21.61 -7.16
C LYS A 62 0.22 -20.53 -8.24
N LYS A 63 -0.86 -20.32 -9.00
CA LYS A 63 -0.90 -19.33 -10.07
C LYS A 63 -0.85 -17.92 -9.47
N CYS A 64 -1.73 -17.63 -8.52
CA CYS A 64 -1.75 -16.35 -7.81
C CYS A 64 -0.43 -16.05 -7.10
N LEU A 65 0.18 -17.05 -6.46
CA LEU A 65 1.49 -16.88 -5.82
C LEU A 65 2.58 -16.59 -6.86
N SER A 66 2.57 -17.26 -8.01
CA SER A 66 3.55 -17.03 -9.07
C SER A 66 3.44 -15.63 -9.67
N GLU A 67 2.22 -15.13 -9.86
CA GLU A 67 1.96 -13.75 -10.30
C GLU A 67 2.38 -12.74 -9.23
N TRP A 68 2.04 -12.99 -7.97
CA TRP A 68 2.42 -12.17 -6.82
C TRP A 68 3.95 -12.03 -6.71
N ARG A 69 4.68 -13.12 -6.93
CA ARG A 69 6.15 -13.15 -6.88
C ARG A 69 6.83 -12.23 -7.89
N ARG A 70 6.17 -11.90 -9.00
CA ARG A 70 6.65 -10.88 -9.96
C ARG A 70 6.63 -9.46 -9.41
N GLN A 71 5.98 -9.24 -8.27
CA GLN A 71 5.77 -7.92 -7.68
C GLN A 71 6.27 -7.86 -6.24
N SER A 72 6.22 -8.96 -5.49
CA SER A 72 6.59 -8.99 -4.08
C SER A 72 7.04 -10.37 -3.64
N LEU A 73 8.05 -10.40 -2.77
CA LEU A 73 8.58 -11.63 -2.19
C LEU A 73 7.94 -12.01 -0.85
N THR A 74 6.88 -11.31 -0.51
CA THR A 74 6.12 -11.50 0.72
C THR A 74 4.99 -12.52 0.52
N CYS A 75 4.47 -13.11 1.59
CA CYS A 75 3.22 -13.85 1.51
C CYS A 75 2.06 -12.93 1.06
N PRO A 76 1.27 -13.27 0.04
CA PRO A 76 0.13 -12.44 -0.38
C PRO A 76 -0.87 -12.15 0.75
N ASN A 77 -1.05 -13.13 1.64
CA ASN A 77 -2.01 -13.07 2.74
C ASN A 77 -1.47 -12.24 3.93
N CYS A 78 -0.30 -12.59 4.48
CA CYS A 78 0.20 -11.95 5.71
C CYS A 78 1.44 -11.07 5.53
N ARG A 79 1.91 -10.89 4.29
CA ARG A 79 3.11 -10.12 3.90
C ARG A 79 4.43 -10.51 4.57
N ASP A 80 4.45 -11.66 5.20
CA ASP A 80 5.61 -12.21 5.86
C ASP A 80 6.71 -12.59 4.86
N GLN A 81 7.95 -12.25 5.19
CA GLN A 81 9.16 -12.53 4.42
C GLN A 81 9.97 -13.69 4.99
N ARG A 82 9.43 -14.45 5.98
CA ARG A 82 10.12 -15.62 6.55
C ARG A 82 10.62 -16.54 5.45
N GLY A 83 11.93 -16.83 5.52
CA GLY A 83 12.65 -17.68 4.56
C GLY A 83 13.33 -16.92 3.43
N PHE A 84 12.99 -15.65 3.20
CA PHE A 84 13.66 -14.81 2.22
C PHE A 84 15.07 -14.49 2.70
N ARG A 85 16.07 -14.92 1.93
CA ARG A 85 17.50 -14.80 2.27
C ARG A 85 18.30 -14.54 1.00
N PRO A 86 18.34 -13.29 0.51
CA PRO A 86 19.12 -12.94 -0.68
C PRO A 86 20.60 -13.31 -0.52
N ASP A 87 21.15 -13.16 0.69
CA ASP A 87 22.54 -13.52 0.99
C ASP A 87 22.84 -15.04 0.96
N GLU A 88 21.80 -15.90 0.98
CA GLU A 88 21.95 -17.36 1.11
C GLU A 88 21.28 -18.14 -0.06
N CYS A 89 20.63 -17.46 -1.00
CA CYS A 89 19.88 -18.07 -2.09
C CYS A 89 19.95 -17.20 -3.35
N GLU A 90 20.57 -17.73 -4.41
CA GLU A 90 20.74 -17.07 -5.71
C GLU A 90 19.41 -16.60 -6.33
N GLN A 91 18.34 -17.40 -6.21
CA GLN A 91 17.02 -16.98 -6.69
C GLN A 91 16.41 -15.83 -5.85
N CYS A 92 16.71 -15.76 -4.55
CA CYS A 92 16.33 -14.60 -3.72
C CYS A 92 17.12 -13.37 -4.11
N GLU A 93 18.42 -13.52 -4.37
CA GLU A 93 19.29 -12.46 -4.84
C GLU A 93 18.86 -11.94 -6.21
N GLU A 94 18.61 -12.83 -7.18
CA GLU A 94 18.15 -12.48 -8.52
C GLU A 94 16.82 -11.72 -8.47
N LEU A 95 15.87 -12.13 -7.63
CA LEU A 95 14.62 -11.38 -7.46
C LEU A 95 14.80 -10.02 -6.78
N VAL A 96 15.79 -9.86 -5.89
CA VAL A 96 16.18 -8.53 -5.38
C VAL A 96 16.75 -7.69 -6.51
N LEU A 97 17.62 -8.26 -7.33
CA LEU A 97 18.22 -7.57 -8.46
C LEU A 97 17.16 -7.17 -9.50
N GLU A 98 16.26 -8.07 -9.87
CA GLU A 98 15.12 -7.79 -10.76
C GLU A 98 14.20 -6.70 -10.17
N ALA A 99 13.91 -6.75 -8.86
CA ALA A 99 13.13 -5.71 -8.19
C ALA A 99 13.89 -4.37 -8.13
N ALA A 100 15.20 -4.40 -7.94
CA ALA A 100 16.06 -3.22 -7.92
C ALA A 100 16.26 -2.61 -9.32
N GLU A 101 16.21 -3.44 -10.37
CA GLU A 101 16.26 -3.03 -11.78
C GLU A 101 14.90 -2.57 -12.31
N ARG A 102 13.82 -2.89 -11.59
CA ARG A 102 12.47 -2.43 -11.95
C ARG A 102 12.43 -0.91 -11.95
N LYS A 103 12.00 -0.37 -13.09
CA LYS A 103 11.81 1.06 -13.26
C LYS A 103 10.43 1.47 -12.79
N TYR A 104 10.40 2.56 -12.05
CA TYR A 104 9.18 3.22 -11.60
C TYR A 104 9.11 4.58 -12.25
N GLN A 105 7.92 4.95 -12.70
CA GLN A 105 7.64 6.32 -13.05
C GLN A 105 7.38 7.10 -11.76
N VAL A 106 8.25 8.06 -11.49
CA VAL A 106 8.20 8.87 -10.26
C VAL A 106 8.29 10.34 -10.60
N ILE A 107 7.77 11.19 -9.71
CA ILE A 107 7.88 12.63 -9.82
C ILE A 107 8.74 13.20 -8.70
N ASP A 108 9.54 14.23 -9.03
CA ASP A 108 10.14 15.10 -8.03
C ASP A 108 9.11 16.15 -7.59
N ILE A 109 8.81 16.17 -6.29
CA ILE A 109 7.79 17.05 -5.73
C ILE A 109 8.27 18.50 -5.73
N ARG A 110 7.72 19.27 -6.69
CA ARG A 110 7.74 20.74 -6.72
C ARG A 110 6.41 21.26 -6.15
N PRO A 111 6.35 21.64 -4.87
CA PRO A 111 5.06 21.81 -4.18
C PRO A 111 4.12 22.82 -4.85
N ARG A 112 4.67 23.89 -5.42
CA ARG A 112 3.87 24.92 -6.09
C ARG A 112 3.24 24.39 -7.38
N ASP A 113 4.04 23.78 -8.24
CA ASP A 113 3.59 23.29 -9.55
C ASP A 113 2.51 22.21 -9.38
N VAL A 114 2.76 21.27 -8.47
CA VAL A 114 1.82 20.19 -8.14
C VAL A 114 0.51 20.75 -7.57
N LEU A 115 0.59 21.72 -6.65
CA LEU A 115 -0.58 22.34 -6.02
C LEU A 115 -1.38 23.19 -7.01
N GLU A 116 -0.73 23.91 -7.91
CA GLU A 116 -1.41 24.70 -8.93
C GLU A 116 -2.15 23.78 -9.91
N ASP A 117 -1.52 22.70 -10.37
CA ASP A 117 -2.14 21.77 -11.32
C ASP A 117 -3.37 21.05 -10.72
N ILE A 118 -3.24 20.50 -9.50
CA ILE A 118 -4.37 19.81 -8.85
C ILE A 118 -5.57 20.75 -8.64
N LEU A 119 -5.33 22.01 -8.24
CA LEU A 119 -6.41 22.97 -8.02
C LEU A 119 -7.08 23.40 -9.33
N VAL A 120 -6.32 23.53 -10.42
CA VAL A 120 -6.88 23.79 -11.75
C VAL A 120 -7.76 22.64 -12.21
N ARG A 121 -7.27 21.39 -12.07
CA ARG A 121 -8.01 20.18 -12.46
C ARG A 121 -9.28 20.00 -11.63
N LEU A 122 -9.19 20.22 -10.32
CA LEU A 122 -10.35 20.14 -9.42
C LEU A 122 -11.43 21.17 -9.77
N ARG A 123 -11.03 22.41 -10.07
CA ARG A 123 -11.98 23.45 -10.50
C ARG A 123 -12.62 23.12 -11.84
N SER A 124 -11.83 22.67 -12.81
CA SER A 124 -12.35 22.24 -14.11
C SER A 124 -13.37 21.11 -13.98
N LEU A 125 -13.16 20.19 -13.03
CA LEU A 125 -14.12 19.12 -12.73
C LEU A 125 -15.42 19.68 -12.13
N ALA A 126 -15.31 20.58 -11.14
CA ALA A 126 -16.47 21.22 -10.51
C ALA A 126 -17.26 22.13 -11.47
N ASP A 127 -16.60 22.80 -12.40
CA ASP A 127 -17.24 23.65 -13.43
C ASP A 127 -18.01 22.81 -14.45
N GLY A 128 -17.55 21.58 -14.72
CA GLY A 128 -18.22 20.65 -15.64
C GLY A 128 -19.42 19.94 -15.01
N GLU A 129 -19.37 19.68 -13.70
CA GLU A 129 -20.32 18.82 -12.99
C GLU A 129 -20.54 19.30 -11.56
N GLU A 130 -21.77 19.77 -11.26
CA GLU A 130 -22.15 20.32 -9.94
C GLU A 130 -21.93 19.32 -8.80
N TYR A 131 -21.96 18.02 -9.09
CA TYR A 131 -21.70 16.96 -8.10
C TYR A 131 -20.35 17.11 -7.39
N PHE A 132 -19.33 17.62 -8.10
CA PHE A 132 -17.97 17.81 -7.58
C PHE A 132 -17.72 19.22 -7.04
N ALA A 133 -18.74 20.07 -7.01
CA ALA A 133 -18.62 21.41 -6.44
C ALA A 133 -18.38 21.33 -4.93
N LEU A 134 -17.39 22.07 -4.46
CA LEU A 134 -17.04 22.17 -3.05
C LEU A 134 -17.35 23.59 -2.52
N PRO A 135 -17.84 23.71 -1.27
CA PRO A 135 -17.89 25.00 -0.60
C PRO A 135 -16.51 25.66 -0.54
N GLU A 136 -16.46 26.99 -0.58
CA GLU A 136 -15.19 27.75 -0.54
C GLU A 136 -14.34 27.41 0.71
N SER A 137 -15.00 27.17 1.84
CA SER A 137 -14.33 26.73 3.07
C SER A 137 -13.63 25.37 2.92
N ALA A 138 -14.30 24.39 2.32
CA ALA A 138 -13.71 23.07 2.06
C ALA A 138 -12.53 23.16 1.07
N MET A 139 -12.69 23.97 0.02
CA MET A 139 -11.62 24.23 -0.95
C MET A 139 -10.39 24.88 -0.30
N TRP A 140 -10.60 25.82 0.62
CA TRP A 140 -9.51 26.45 1.37
C TRP A 140 -8.80 25.44 2.27
N THR A 141 -9.54 24.60 2.99
CA THR A 141 -8.99 23.55 3.85
C THR A 141 -8.17 22.53 3.05
N LEU A 142 -8.68 22.06 1.90
CA LEU A 142 -7.94 21.16 1.00
C LEU A 142 -6.65 21.79 0.51
N ARG A 143 -6.71 23.05 0.07
CA ARG A 143 -5.53 23.77 -0.40
C ARG A 143 -4.46 23.88 0.69
N ASP A 144 -4.86 24.21 1.92
CA ASP A 144 -3.92 24.30 3.04
C ASP A 144 -3.33 22.94 3.39
N TYR A 145 -4.16 21.89 3.45
CA TYR A 145 -3.72 20.51 3.66
C TYR A 145 -2.70 20.07 2.59
N TRP A 146 -3.06 20.15 1.31
CA TRP A 146 -2.17 19.76 0.21
C TRP A 146 -0.89 20.59 0.17
N SER A 147 -0.96 21.90 0.41
CA SER A 147 0.22 22.76 0.49
C SER A 147 1.18 22.30 1.59
N LYS A 148 0.68 22.02 2.80
CA LYS A 148 1.50 21.53 3.92
C LYS A 148 2.10 20.17 3.61
N THR A 149 1.29 19.24 3.11
CA THR A 149 1.70 17.88 2.75
C THR A 149 2.77 17.90 1.67
N LEU A 150 2.59 18.63 0.56
CA LEU A 150 3.57 18.72 -0.52
C LEU A 150 4.88 19.35 -0.06
N ARG A 151 4.84 20.36 0.82
CA ARG A 151 6.06 20.95 1.40
C ARG A 151 6.83 19.96 2.26
N ALA A 152 6.14 19.14 3.05
CA ALA A 152 6.75 18.09 3.86
C ALA A 152 7.37 16.96 3.02
N ARG A 153 6.98 16.86 1.75
CA ARG A 153 7.47 15.86 0.78
C ARG A 153 8.34 16.43 -0.32
N ARG A 154 8.75 17.71 -0.18
CA ARG A 154 9.64 18.36 -1.14
C ARG A 154 10.91 17.52 -1.31
N PHE A 155 11.35 17.37 -2.56
CA PHE A 155 12.55 16.60 -2.95
C PHE A 155 12.44 15.07 -2.77
N GLN A 156 11.26 14.54 -2.50
CA GLN A 156 11.04 13.11 -2.51
C GLN A 156 10.57 12.67 -3.89
N TYR A 157 10.98 11.46 -4.30
CA TYR A 157 10.41 10.78 -5.44
C TYR A 157 9.15 10.01 -5.02
N LEU A 158 8.01 10.32 -5.64
CA LEU A 158 6.75 9.62 -5.41
C LEU A 158 6.24 9.00 -6.71
N THR A 159 5.75 7.76 -6.65
CA THR A 159 4.92 7.16 -7.70
C THR A 159 3.55 7.84 -7.74
N ALA A 160 2.75 7.56 -8.78
CA ALA A 160 1.37 8.02 -8.86
C ALA A 160 0.53 7.59 -7.64
N ILE A 161 0.72 6.34 -7.18
CA ILE A 161 -0.01 5.77 -6.04
C ILE A 161 0.36 6.52 -4.77
N GLU A 162 1.66 6.69 -4.52
CA GLU A 162 2.16 7.38 -3.35
C GLU A 162 1.73 8.84 -3.30
N LEU A 163 1.76 9.53 -4.44
CA LEU A 163 1.32 10.92 -4.54
C LEU A 163 -0.17 11.04 -4.23
N ALA A 164 -1.01 10.22 -4.86
CA ALA A 164 -2.45 10.22 -4.62
C ALA A 164 -2.77 9.95 -3.14
N GLU A 165 -2.17 8.90 -2.57
CA GLU A 165 -2.41 8.51 -1.19
C GLU A 165 -1.89 9.52 -0.17
N THR A 166 -0.73 10.13 -0.46
CA THR A 166 -0.17 11.19 0.37
C THR A 166 -1.11 12.40 0.44
N LEU A 167 -1.79 12.72 -0.66
CA LEU A 167 -2.70 13.86 -0.78
C LEU A 167 -4.14 13.55 -0.36
N ASP A 168 -4.48 12.29 -0.10
CA ASP A 168 -5.83 11.90 0.28
C ASP A 168 -6.08 12.18 1.78
N PRO A 169 -6.98 13.13 2.13
CA PRO A 169 -7.25 13.47 3.53
C PRO A 169 -8.07 12.41 4.27
N PHE A 170 -8.75 11.49 3.56
CA PHE A 170 -9.61 10.46 4.16
C PHE A 170 -8.92 9.11 4.34
N LEU A 171 -7.70 9.01 3.81
CA LEU A 171 -6.97 7.76 3.72
C LEU A 171 -6.51 7.25 5.08
N ILE A 172 -6.00 8.16 5.92
CA ILE A 172 -5.42 7.83 7.22
C ILE A 172 -6.56 7.57 8.20
N GLU A 173 -6.64 6.35 8.72
CA GLU A 173 -7.79 5.89 9.52
C GLU A 173 -8.01 6.77 10.76
N ALA A 174 -6.93 7.19 11.42
CA ALA A 174 -6.97 8.04 12.61
C ALA A 174 -7.52 9.46 12.34
N GLU A 175 -7.37 9.95 11.11
CA GLU A 175 -7.67 11.33 10.75
C GLU A 175 -8.97 11.46 9.97
N ARG A 176 -9.54 10.34 9.53
CA ARG A 176 -10.71 10.30 8.65
C ARG A 176 -11.90 11.06 9.22
N THR A 177 -12.19 10.90 10.51
CA THR A 177 -13.30 11.63 11.17
C THR A 177 -13.05 13.13 11.15
N ASN A 178 -11.84 13.57 11.52
CA ASN A 178 -11.48 14.99 11.49
C ASN A 178 -11.51 15.55 10.06
N ALA A 179 -11.08 14.79 9.06
CA ALA A 179 -11.19 15.17 7.66
C ALA A 179 -12.66 15.32 7.23
N GLN A 180 -13.55 14.42 7.63
CA GLN A 180 -14.99 14.52 7.37
C GLN A 180 -15.61 15.75 8.04
N ASP A 181 -15.23 16.04 9.28
CA ASP A 181 -15.74 17.18 10.04
C ASP A 181 -15.27 18.52 9.44
N THR A 182 -14.01 18.58 9.00
CA THR A 182 -13.39 19.82 8.48
C THR A 182 -13.69 20.09 7.01
N LEU A 183 -13.76 19.05 6.17
CA LEU A 183 -14.05 19.17 4.73
C LEU A 183 -15.55 19.10 4.42
N GLY A 184 -16.34 18.57 5.36
CA GLY A 184 -17.78 18.40 5.21
C GLY A 184 -18.19 17.20 4.35
N ARG A 185 -19.51 17.04 4.22
CA ARG A 185 -20.12 15.91 3.50
C ARG A 185 -19.86 15.94 2.00
N GLU A 186 -19.77 17.14 1.41
CA GLU A 186 -19.57 17.31 -0.02
C GLU A 186 -18.25 16.68 -0.50
N ALA A 187 -17.18 16.84 0.29
CA ALA A 187 -15.86 16.27 0.01
C ALA A 187 -15.77 14.75 0.24
N SER A 188 -16.64 14.20 1.09
CA SER A 188 -16.66 12.78 1.46
C SER A 188 -17.74 11.97 0.73
N LYS A 189 -18.49 12.60 -0.18
CA LYS A 189 -19.44 11.92 -1.07
C LYS A 189 -18.75 10.79 -1.83
N LEU A 190 -19.49 9.71 -2.06
CA LEU A 190 -18.99 8.55 -2.77
C LEU A 190 -18.69 8.88 -4.24
N THR A 191 -17.77 8.14 -4.82
CA THR A 191 -17.43 8.24 -6.24
C THR A 191 -18.61 7.79 -7.11
N PRO A 192 -19.11 8.63 -8.04
CA PRO A 192 -20.10 8.18 -9.02
C PRO A 192 -19.51 7.12 -9.94
N GLU A 193 -20.33 6.12 -10.29
CA GLU A 193 -19.91 5.04 -11.17
C GLU A 193 -19.53 5.58 -12.56
N GLY A 194 -18.39 5.11 -13.10
CA GLY A 194 -17.94 5.44 -14.46
C GLY A 194 -17.21 6.78 -14.63
N TYR A 195 -17.10 7.62 -13.59
CA TYR A 195 -16.40 8.91 -13.70
C TYR A 195 -14.89 8.82 -13.58
N PHE A 196 -14.39 7.91 -12.75
CA PHE A 196 -12.95 7.68 -12.58
C PHE A 196 -12.64 6.22 -12.88
N SER A 197 -11.36 5.97 -13.19
CA SER A 197 -10.85 4.62 -13.36
C SER A 197 -11.15 3.79 -12.12
N PRO A 198 -11.52 2.50 -12.24
CA PRO A 198 -11.84 1.68 -11.09
C PRO A 198 -10.58 1.50 -10.22
N ARG A 199 -10.73 1.68 -8.90
CA ARG A 199 -9.64 1.42 -7.96
C ARG A 199 -9.31 -0.07 -7.96
N ASN A 200 -8.02 -0.39 -7.87
CA ASN A 200 -7.61 -1.76 -7.61
C ASN A 200 -8.04 -2.17 -6.20
N ILE A 201 -9.02 -3.08 -6.10
CA ILE A 201 -9.60 -3.56 -4.83
C ILE A 201 -8.53 -4.14 -3.90
N ASN A 202 -7.45 -4.68 -4.45
CA ASN A 202 -6.35 -5.27 -3.66
C ASN A 202 -5.61 -4.26 -2.80
N TRP A 203 -5.85 -2.96 -2.99
CA TRP A 203 -5.31 -1.95 -2.10
C TRP A 203 -6.10 -1.89 -0.79
N GLY A 204 -7.39 -2.26 -0.72
CA GLY A 204 -8.09 -2.44 0.57
C GLY A 204 -8.16 -1.18 1.44
N ASP A 205 -8.10 0.01 0.85
CA ASP A 205 -8.07 1.30 1.56
C ASP A 205 -9.46 1.83 1.87
N TYR A 206 -10.37 1.59 0.94
CA TYR A 206 -11.80 1.81 1.03
C TYR A 206 -12.51 0.50 0.70
N PRO A 207 -13.64 0.18 1.35
CA PRO A 207 -14.52 -0.88 0.90
C PRO A 207 -15.00 -0.64 -0.54
N ALA A 208 -15.45 -1.71 -1.21
CA ALA A 208 -15.93 -1.61 -2.59
C ALA A 208 -17.11 -0.63 -2.68
N GLY A 209 -16.97 0.39 -3.55
CA GLY A 209 -17.97 1.44 -3.72
C GLY A 209 -17.96 2.54 -2.65
N GLU A 210 -17.08 2.46 -1.65
CA GLU A 210 -17.00 3.43 -0.54
C GLU A 210 -15.85 4.45 -0.70
N GLU A 211 -15.18 4.50 -1.86
CA GLU A 211 -14.13 5.48 -2.15
C GLU A 211 -14.74 6.90 -2.27
N PRO A 212 -14.32 7.88 -1.44
CA PRO A 212 -14.71 9.28 -1.62
C PRO A 212 -14.27 9.79 -2.99
N TRP A 213 -15.09 10.60 -3.65
CA TRP A 213 -14.77 11.08 -5.00
C TRP A 213 -13.46 11.89 -5.04
N ILE A 214 -13.10 12.60 -3.97
CA ILE A 214 -11.81 13.31 -3.88
C ILE A 214 -10.65 12.32 -3.95
N ALA A 215 -10.76 11.16 -3.28
CA ALA A 215 -9.73 10.13 -3.32
C ALA A 215 -9.61 9.51 -4.73
N ALA A 216 -10.75 9.26 -5.39
CA ALA A 216 -10.76 8.79 -6.78
C ALA A 216 -10.18 9.82 -7.76
N PHE A 217 -10.55 11.09 -7.62
CA PHE A 217 -9.99 12.21 -8.38
C PHE A 217 -8.47 12.28 -8.22
N LEU A 218 -7.97 12.24 -6.98
CA LEU A 218 -6.53 12.28 -6.68
C LEU A 218 -5.78 11.13 -7.34
N ARG A 219 -6.37 9.93 -7.34
CA ARG A 219 -5.77 8.74 -7.95
C ARG A 219 -5.63 8.88 -9.46
N ASP A 220 -6.70 9.27 -10.15
CA ASP A 220 -6.67 9.44 -11.61
C ASP A 220 -5.79 10.62 -12.01
N TRP A 221 -5.92 11.76 -11.32
CA TRP A 221 -5.07 12.92 -11.53
C TRP A 221 -3.59 12.61 -11.32
N ALA A 222 -3.23 11.90 -10.24
CA ALA A 222 -1.83 11.57 -9.97
C ALA A 222 -1.27 10.61 -11.03
N ALA A 223 -2.07 9.66 -11.53
CA ALA A 223 -1.68 8.78 -12.61
C ALA A 223 -1.38 9.58 -13.89
N GLU A 224 -2.24 10.51 -14.28
CA GLU A 224 -2.01 11.41 -15.43
C GLU A 224 -0.79 12.31 -15.20
N TYR A 225 -0.72 12.96 -14.05
CA TYR A 225 0.31 13.96 -13.74
C TYR A 225 1.70 13.35 -13.66
N VAL A 226 1.85 12.21 -12.98
CA VAL A 226 3.11 11.45 -12.97
C VAL A 226 3.41 10.85 -14.34
N GLY A 227 2.37 10.42 -15.08
CA GLY A 227 2.48 9.98 -16.48
C GLY A 227 3.11 11.04 -17.39
N ALA A 228 2.69 12.30 -17.24
CA ALA A 228 3.12 13.40 -18.10
C ALA A 228 4.42 14.09 -17.62
N ASN A 229 4.66 14.15 -16.31
CA ASN A 229 5.75 14.95 -15.72
C ASN A 229 6.80 14.10 -14.99
N GLY A 230 6.54 12.80 -14.83
CA GLY A 230 7.43 11.88 -14.15
C GLY A 230 8.64 11.49 -14.99
N GLN A 231 9.61 10.89 -14.32
CA GLN A 231 10.81 10.31 -14.90
C GLN A 231 10.97 8.86 -14.44
N GLU A 232 11.62 8.04 -15.24
CA GLU A 232 11.97 6.68 -14.83
C GLU A 232 13.11 6.72 -13.78
N ARG A 233 12.91 5.99 -12.69
CA ARG A 233 13.93 5.71 -11.68
C ARG A 233 13.95 4.23 -11.34
N LEU A 234 15.13 3.72 -10.99
CA LEU A 234 15.30 2.34 -10.58
C LEU A 234 14.75 2.12 -9.17
N GLY A 235 14.34 0.88 -8.92
CA GLY A 235 13.73 0.41 -7.69
C GLY A 235 14.59 0.61 -6.44
N HIS A 236 15.90 0.71 -6.57
CA HIS A 236 16.79 0.89 -5.41
C HIS A 236 17.04 2.36 -5.04
N VAL A 237 16.63 3.32 -5.87
CA VAL A 237 16.74 4.79 -5.59
C VAL A 237 15.56 5.25 -4.70
N TRP A 238 14.93 4.32 -3.98
CA TRP A 238 13.69 4.52 -3.22
C TRP A 238 13.93 5.33 -1.95
N GLY A 239 13.23 6.46 -1.82
CA GLY A 239 13.34 7.33 -0.66
C GLY A 239 14.60 8.19 -0.64
N GLU A 240 15.41 8.13 -1.69
CA GLU A 240 16.50 9.07 -1.86
C GLU A 240 15.92 10.47 -2.09
N TYR A 241 16.30 11.40 -1.23
CA TYR A 241 16.15 12.81 -1.51
C TYR A 241 16.89 13.10 -2.82
N THR A 242 16.37 14.01 -3.64
CA THR A 242 17.22 14.64 -4.67
C THR A 242 18.52 15.07 -3.98
N THR A 243 19.67 14.81 -4.59
CA THR A 243 21.04 14.90 -4.03
C THR A 243 21.41 16.23 -3.34
N ALA A 244 20.50 17.19 -3.27
CA ALA A 244 20.64 18.49 -2.67
C ALA A 244 20.62 18.51 -1.12
N ILE A 245 20.01 17.52 -0.44
CA ILE A 245 19.92 17.53 1.05
C ILE A 245 19.90 16.10 1.58
N SER A 246 21.07 15.55 1.93
CA SER A 246 21.13 14.44 2.88
C SER A 246 20.80 15.01 4.26
N PRO A 247 19.76 14.52 4.98
CA PRO A 247 19.55 14.92 6.35
C PRO A 247 20.78 14.50 7.15
N GLU A 248 21.51 15.45 7.73
CA GLU A 248 22.71 15.18 8.55
C GLU A 248 22.43 14.26 9.76
N ASN A 249 21.16 13.97 10.04
CA ASN A 249 20.72 13.04 11.07
C ASN A 249 19.89 11.93 10.43
N GLY A 250 20.50 10.76 10.18
CA GLY A 250 19.96 9.59 9.47
C GLY A 250 18.73 8.90 10.08
N TYR A 251 17.69 9.64 10.41
CA TYR A 251 16.39 9.12 10.83
C TYR A 251 15.45 9.04 9.63
N TRP A 252 15.41 7.85 9.02
CA TRP A 252 14.46 7.45 7.96
C TRP A 252 12.98 7.51 8.39
N ASN A 253 12.74 7.68 9.69
CA ASN A 253 11.48 7.55 10.42
C ASN A 253 10.40 8.57 10.00
N GLN A 254 10.81 9.72 9.45
CA GLN A 254 9.87 10.80 9.07
C GLN A 254 9.33 10.68 7.63
N LEU A 255 9.82 9.71 6.85
CA LEU A 255 9.57 9.67 5.42
C LEU A 255 8.19 9.10 5.07
N TYR A 256 7.68 8.14 5.85
CA TYR A 256 6.45 7.43 5.47
C TYR A 256 5.44 7.42 6.61
N ARG A 257 4.23 7.87 6.27
CA ARG A 257 3.11 7.94 7.19
C ARG A 257 2.41 6.58 7.21
N PRO A 258 2.10 5.97 8.36
CA PRO A 258 1.25 4.82 8.39
C PRO A 258 -0.16 5.23 7.96
N LYS A 259 -0.81 4.34 7.24
CA LYS A 259 -2.18 4.44 6.80
C LYS A 259 -3.13 3.97 7.90
N ARG A 260 -2.83 2.81 8.48
CA ARG A 260 -3.59 2.19 9.57
C ARG A 260 -2.81 1.04 10.21
N ILE A 261 -3.26 0.63 11.38
CA ILE A 261 -2.83 -0.60 12.04
C ILE A 261 -3.82 -1.71 11.68
N ILE A 262 -3.31 -2.82 11.14
CA ILE A 262 -4.13 -3.96 10.69
C ILE A 262 -4.00 -5.19 11.60
N GLY A 263 -3.12 -5.14 12.60
CA GLY A 263 -2.94 -6.23 13.55
C GLY A 263 -2.05 -5.84 14.72
N HIS A 264 -2.09 -6.61 15.79
CA HIS A 264 -1.18 -6.49 16.93
C HIS A 264 -0.81 -7.89 17.44
N HIS A 265 0.38 -8.04 18.02
CA HIS A 265 0.75 -9.24 18.77
C HIS A 265 1.83 -8.95 19.80
N LEU A 266 1.92 -9.81 20.82
CA LEU A 266 3.02 -9.78 21.79
C LEU A 266 4.19 -10.63 21.29
N HIS A 267 5.34 -10.01 21.08
CA HIS A 267 6.60 -10.67 20.79
C HIS A 267 7.51 -10.61 22.02
N GLY A 268 7.51 -11.68 22.82
CA GLY A 268 8.09 -11.65 24.16
C GLY A 268 7.32 -10.68 25.05
N ASN A 269 8.01 -9.67 25.59
CA ASN A 269 7.40 -8.61 26.42
C ASN A 269 7.13 -7.32 25.63
N THR A 270 7.29 -7.35 24.30
CA THR A 270 7.12 -6.18 23.45
C THR A 270 5.84 -6.32 22.64
N LEU A 271 4.94 -5.34 22.77
CA LEU A 271 3.79 -5.23 21.88
C LEU A 271 4.24 -4.67 20.53
N ARG A 272 3.89 -5.38 19.45
CA ARG A 272 4.14 -4.99 18.07
C ARG A 272 2.83 -4.84 17.32
N TYR A 273 2.83 -3.94 16.35
CA TYR A 273 1.69 -3.65 15.49
C TYR A 273 2.04 -3.95 14.04
N LEU A 274 1.13 -4.60 13.32
CA LEU A 274 1.24 -4.76 11.89
C LEU A 274 0.68 -3.50 11.25
N VAL A 275 1.57 -2.69 10.68
CA VAL A 275 1.27 -1.37 10.13
C VAL A 275 1.16 -1.48 8.63
N LYS A 276 0.15 -0.83 8.06
CA LYS A 276 0.08 -0.58 6.63
C LYS A 276 0.53 0.85 6.35
N TRP A 277 1.41 1.04 5.38
CA TRP A 277 1.98 2.34 5.01
C TRP A 277 1.18 3.03 3.90
N VAL A 278 1.37 4.34 3.77
CA VAL A 278 0.99 5.10 2.57
C VAL A 278 1.85 4.64 1.39
N GLY A 279 1.21 4.43 0.24
CA GLY A 279 1.81 3.89 -0.96
C GLY A 279 1.90 2.38 -0.99
N ASP A 280 2.57 1.87 -2.02
CA ASP A 280 2.84 0.45 -2.24
C ASP A 280 4.33 0.09 -2.11
N ARG A 281 5.18 1.07 -1.80
CA ARG A 281 6.64 0.90 -1.60
C ARG A 281 6.98 -0.09 -0.51
N TRP A 282 6.21 -0.07 0.57
CA TRP A 282 6.42 -0.95 1.71
C TRP A 282 5.22 -1.87 1.89
N GLY A 283 5.50 -3.16 1.96
CA GLY A 283 4.53 -4.11 2.48
C GLY A 283 4.14 -3.75 3.92
N SER A 284 3.05 -4.34 4.40
CA SER A 284 2.74 -4.23 5.82
C SER A 284 3.86 -4.83 6.65
N GLU A 285 4.26 -4.15 7.73
CA GLU A 285 5.38 -4.57 8.56
C GLU A 285 5.05 -4.53 10.06
N TRP A 286 5.75 -5.38 10.83
CA TRP A 286 5.61 -5.40 12.28
C TRP A 286 6.52 -4.35 12.90
N VAL A 287 5.91 -3.32 13.46
CA VAL A 287 6.58 -2.17 14.08
C VAL A 287 6.47 -2.26 15.61
N ASP A 288 7.53 -1.91 16.32
CA ASP A 288 7.48 -1.75 17.78
C ASP A 288 6.58 -0.56 18.12
N TRP A 289 5.74 -0.68 19.15
CA TRP A 289 4.90 0.44 19.59
C TRP A 289 5.71 1.73 19.87
N ARG A 290 6.98 1.59 20.23
CA ARG A 290 7.90 2.71 20.49
C ARG A 290 8.20 3.54 19.24
N ASP A 291 8.21 2.90 18.08
CA ASP A 291 8.48 3.56 16.81
C ASP A 291 7.23 4.25 16.25
N LEU A 292 6.05 3.92 16.79
CA LEU A 292 4.77 4.55 16.45
C LEU A 292 4.38 5.68 17.42
N ARG A 293 5.27 6.09 18.34
CA ARG A 293 4.97 7.09 19.38
C ARG A 293 4.62 8.48 18.83
N GLU A 294 5.06 8.82 17.63
CA GLU A 294 4.69 10.08 16.98
C GLU A 294 3.28 10.02 16.37
N MET A 295 2.65 8.84 16.35
CA MET A 295 1.33 8.56 15.78
C MET A 295 0.34 8.16 16.88
N THR A 296 0.33 8.90 17.99
CA THR A 296 -0.47 8.60 19.18
C THR A 296 -1.95 8.45 18.86
N GLU A 297 -2.52 9.31 18.01
CA GLU A 297 -3.94 9.24 17.64
C GLU A 297 -4.31 7.91 16.99
N MET A 298 -3.45 7.38 16.11
CA MET A 298 -3.68 6.10 15.45
C MET A 298 -3.55 4.93 16.43
N LEU A 299 -2.52 4.96 17.28
CA LEU A 299 -2.34 3.95 18.33
C LEU A 299 -3.50 3.95 19.32
N ASP A 300 -3.92 5.12 19.79
CA ASP A 300 -4.99 5.28 20.77
C ASP A 300 -6.33 4.83 20.20
N ALA A 301 -6.65 5.21 18.97
CA ALA A 301 -7.86 4.76 18.28
C ALA A 301 -7.88 3.23 18.11
N TYR A 302 -6.76 2.64 17.69
CA TYR A 302 -6.63 1.20 17.54
C TYR A 302 -6.74 0.48 18.90
N ASN A 303 -6.01 0.94 19.91
CA ASN A 303 -5.99 0.34 21.24
C ASN A 303 -7.35 0.40 21.92
N ALA A 304 -8.05 1.54 21.80
CA ALA A 304 -9.42 1.67 22.30
C ALA A 304 -10.37 0.68 21.62
N ARG A 305 -10.27 0.51 20.29
CA ARG A 305 -11.09 -0.43 19.52
C ARG A 305 -10.89 -1.89 19.94
N PHE A 306 -9.66 -2.28 20.28
CA PHE A 306 -9.30 -3.66 20.62
C PHE A 306 -9.12 -3.92 22.12
N GLY A 307 -9.39 -2.94 22.99
CA GLY A 307 -9.25 -3.07 24.44
C GLY A 307 -7.81 -3.29 24.92
N ILE A 308 -6.82 -2.77 24.19
CA ILE A 308 -5.39 -2.92 24.49
C ILE A 308 -4.99 -1.88 25.52
N VAL A 309 -4.46 -2.33 26.66
CA VAL A 309 -3.93 -1.44 27.70
C VAL A 309 -2.40 -1.51 27.69
N LEU A 310 -1.75 -0.46 27.21
CA LEU A 310 -0.29 -0.31 27.29
C LEU A 310 0.09 -0.10 28.77
N ARG A 311 0.75 -1.09 29.37
CA ARG A 311 1.46 -0.90 30.65
C ARG A 311 2.80 -0.25 30.33
N LEU A 312 2.86 1.07 30.48
CA LEU A 312 4.09 1.86 30.40
C LEU A 312 5.06 1.49 31.53
#